data_AF-A0A7C3S8Z9-F1
#
_entry.id   AF-A0A7C3S8Z9-F1
#
_cell.length_a   1.000
_cell.length_b   1.000
_cell.length_c   1.000
_cell.angle_alpha   90.00
_cell.angle_beta   90.00
_cell.angle_gamma   90.00
#
_symmetry.space_group_name_H-M   'P 1'
#
loop_
_entity.id
_entity.type
_entity.pdbx_description
1 polymer ?
#
loop_
_entity_poly.entity_id
_entity_poly.type
_entity_poly.pdbx_seq_one_letter_code
_entity_poly.pdbx_strand_id
1 'polypeptide(L)'
;MRYWVWVAMTMMVSGLATAQSVVGIWHDPKIAEQSGHADPKFLAQLLQHHNFSVRLLSTEDLANPKVLAPQKVAIVILPYGSFFPAETVDNFRYYLKAGGKFVSLGGYAFDETRDMGYGTRDTKREGEAHTEPRWEKVAHEKVQVIVEQNRIRIAIPKDVPVDWHRARAFLNLRSGWRYLLTGNVRTDGIQNGHGAYLAAEYYDANGNRIAFQQTQIVQRTDGWRELGVVLKIPDNTEKVAINAIVHGHGAAEFTDISVKPVINARWGDARDW
;
A
#
# COMPACT_ATOMS: atom_id res chain seq x y z
N MET A 1 80.44 -17.12 1.67
CA MET A 1 79.25 -18.00 1.71
C MET A 1 78.12 -17.30 0.98
N ARG A 2 77.58 -17.94 -0.06
CA ARG A 2 76.59 -17.37 -1.00
C ARG A 2 75.18 -17.45 -0.42
N TYR A 3 74.46 -16.35 -0.50
CA TYR A 3 73.02 -16.20 -0.31
C TYR A 3 72.22 -17.13 -1.22
N TRP A 4 71.09 -17.68 -0.75
CA TRP A 4 69.80 -17.77 -1.46
C TRP A 4 68.69 -18.06 -0.43
N VAL A 5 67.90 -17.05 -0.06
CA VAL A 5 66.63 -17.21 0.66
C VAL A 5 65.53 -17.30 -0.39
N TRP A 6 64.85 -18.45 -0.44
CA TRP A 6 63.63 -18.60 -1.22
C TRP A 6 62.46 -17.99 -0.44
N VAL A 7 61.94 -16.86 -0.91
CA VAL A 7 60.63 -16.35 -0.47
C VAL A 7 59.59 -16.98 -1.38
N ALA A 8 58.88 -17.99 -0.87
CA ALA A 8 57.67 -18.50 -1.50
C ALA A 8 56.56 -17.46 -1.31
N MET A 9 56.33 -16.66 -2.35
CA MET A 9 55.21 -15.73 -2.43
C MET A 9 53.96 -16.54 -2.80
N THR A 10 53.26 -17.05 -1.80
CA THR A 10 51.97 -17.70 -1.96
C THR A 10 50.96 -16.63 -2.40
N MET A 11 50.76 -16.48 -3.71
CA MET A 11 49.57 -15.83 -4.24
C MET A 11 48.36 -16.67 -3.87
N MET A 12 47.70 -16.33 -2.76
CA MET A 12 46.28 -16.67 -2.63
C MET A 12 45.55 -15.85 -3.67
N VAL A 13 45.36 -16.45 -4.85
CA VAL A 13 44.26 -16.07 -5.73
C VAL A 13 43.01 -16.41 -4.92
N SER A 14 42.50 -15.43 -4.17
CA SER A 14 41.16 -15.45 -3.65
C SER A 14 40.26 -15.51 -4.88
N GLY A 15 39.91 -16.72 -5.29
CA GLY A 15 38.79 -16.96 -6.17
C GLY A 15 37.59 -16.31 -5.49
N LEU A 16 37.23 -15.11 -5.94
CA LEU A 16 35.86 -14.66 -5.85
C LEU A 16 35.11 -15.71 -6.66
N ALA A 17 34.62 -16.75 -5.98
CA ALA A 17 33.51 -17.50 -6.48
C ALA A 17 32.47 -16.43 -6.83
N THR A 18 32.31 -16.19 -8.13
CA THR A 18 31.19 -15.41 -8.65
C THR A 18 29.99 -16.19 -8.19
N ALA A 19 29.41 -15.82 -7.03
CA ALA A 19 28.16 -16.35 -6.57
C ALA A 19 27.22 -16.21 -7.77
N GLN A 20 26.82 -17.34 -8.34
CA GLN A 20 26.07 -17.35 -9.58
C GLN A 20 24.78 -16.59 -9.29
N SER A 21 24.70 -15.37 -9.81
CA SER A 21 23.62 -14.43 -9.54
C SER A 21 22.29 -15.06 -9.96
N VAL A 22 21.51 -15.53 -8.99
CA VAL A 22 20.23 -16.21 -9.26
C VAL A 22 19.18 -15.17 -9.65
N VAL A 23 18.49 -15.44 -10.75
CA VAL A 23 17.25 -14.75 -11.13
C VAL A 23 16.09 -15.41 -10.40
N GLY A 24 15.46 -14.69 -9.49
CA GLY A 24 14.24 -15.11 -8.84
C GLY A 24 13.03 -14.79 -9.74
N ILE A 25 12.08 -15.71 -9.88
CA ILE A 25 10.80 -15.43 -10.56
C ILE A 25 9.69 -15.74 -9.57
N TRP A 26 8.87 -14.75 -9.25
CA TRP A 26 7.73 -14.99 -8.37
C TRP A 26 6.72 -15.90 -9.07
N HIS A 27 6.32 -16.98 -8.39
CA HIS A 27 5.34 -17.92 -8.88
C HIS A 27 4.43 -18.34 -7.71
N ASP A 28 3.14 -18.03 -7.84
CA ASP A 28 2.12 -18.47 -6.91
C ASP A 28 1.02 -19.23 -7.67
N PRO A 29 0.86 -20.54 -7.44
CA PRO A 29 -0.11 -21.35 -8.18
C PRO A 29 -1.57 -20.96 -7.87
N LYS A 30 -1.83 -20.14 -6.84
CA LYS A 30 -3.17 -19.64 -6.54
C LYS A 30 -3.60 -18.48 -7.44
N ILE A 31 -2.67 -17.84 -8.14
CA ILE A 31 -2.98 -16.71 -9.04
C ILE A 31 -3.46 -17.27 -10.37
N ALA A 32 -4.71 -16.98 -10.72
CA ALA A 32 -5.27 -17.33 -12.03
C ALA A 32 -4.54 -16.55 -13.14
N GLU A 33 -4.35 -17.20 -14.29
CA GLU A 33 -3.83 -16.55 -15.49
C GLU A 33 -4.80 -15.46 -15.97
N GLN A 34 -4.26 -14.30 -16.34
CA GLN A 34 -5.01 -13.16 -16.84
C GLN A 34 -4.24 -12.48 -17.97
N SER A 35 -4.95 -11.74 -18.83
CA SER A 35 -4.31 -10.95 -19.87
C SER A 35 -3.30 -9.97 -19.25
N GLY A 36 -2.07 -9.99 -19.77
CA GLY A 36 -0.95 -9.22 -19.22
C GLY A 36 -0.05 -10.01 -18.26
N HIS A 37 -0.50 -11.13 -17.68
CA HIS A 37 0.40 -11.99 -16.91
C HIS A 37 1.36 -12.73 -17.84
N ALA A 38 2.63 -12.82 -17.44
CA ALA A 38 3.59 -13.72 -18.06
C ALA A 38 3.57 -15.08 -17.35
N ASP A 39 3.76 -16.19 -18.07
CA ASP A 39 3.87 -17.52 -17.46
C ASP A 39 5.23 -17.65 -16.75
N PRO A 40 5.28 -17.78 -15.40
CA PRO A 40 6.53 -17.89 -14.65
C PRO A 40 7.35 -19.12 -15.03
N LYS A 41 6.71 -20.23 -15.40
CA LYS A 41 7.40 -21.47 -15.78
C LYS A 41 8.04 -21.34 -17.15
N PHE A 42 7.31 -20.75 -18.10
CA PHE A 42 7.86 -20.40 -19.41
C PHE A 42 9.05 -19.44 -19.29
N LEU A 43 8.95 -18.40 -18.47
CA LEU A 43 10.07 -17.48 -18.22
C LEU A 43 11.28 -18.19 -17.62
N ALA A 44 11.06 -19.12 -16.68
CA ALA A 44 12.14 -19.89 -16.10
C ALA A 44 12.86 -20.74 -17.15
N GLN A 45 12.10 -21.44 -18.00
CA GLN A 45 12.64 -22.25 -19.10
C GLN A 45 13.43 -21.39 -20.10
N LEU A 46 12.88 -20.23 -20.49
CA LEU A 46 13.52 -19.30 -21.41
C LEU A 46 14.87 -18.80 -20.87
N LEU A 47 14.91 -18.36 -19.61
CA LEU A 47 16.13 -17.87 -18.99
C LEU A 47 17.16 -18.99 -18.79
N GLN A 48 16.72 -20.19 -18.40
CA GLN A 48 17.59 -21.37 -18.30
C GLN A 48 18.20 -21.74 -19.65
N HIS A 49 17.42 -21.66 -20.74
CA HIS A 49 17.91 -21.88 -22.11
C HIS A 49 19.02 -20.89 -22.50
N HIS A 50 19.00 -19.69 -21.93
CA HIS A 50 20.05 -18.67 -22.09
C HIS A 50 21.14 -18.70 -21.00
N ASN A 51 21.30 -19.83 -20.30
CA ASN A 51 22.33 -20.08 -19.29
C ASN A 51 22.24 -19.20 -18.03
N PHE A 52 21.07 -18.65 -17.71
CA PHE A 52 20.84 -18.00 -16.42
C PHE A 52 20.49 -19.03 -15.34
N SER A 53 21.01 -18.83 -14.13
CA SER A 53 20.53 -19.55 -12.94
C SER A 53 19.20 -18.97 -12.50
N VAL A 54 18.15 -19.78 -12.50
CA VAL A 54 16.80 -19.36 -12.16
C VAL A 54 16.28 -20.11 -10.95
N ARG A 55 15.57 -19.41 -10.08
CA ARG A 55 14.78 -19.99 -8.99
C ARG A 55 13.36 -19.45 -9.04
N LEU A 56 12.37 -20.35 -9.06
CA LEU A 56 10.99 -19.97 -8.77
C LEU A 56 10.87 -19.67 -7.28
N LEU A 57 10.35 -18.50 -6.94
CA LEU A 57 10.13 -18.04 -5.57
C LEU A 57 8.64 -18.09 -5.29
N SER A 58 8.24 -18.78 -4.22
CA SER A 58 6.87 -18.68 -3.71
C SER A 58 6.63 -17.34 -3.02
N THR A 59 5.38 -17.07 -2.65
CA THR A 59 5.02 -15.89 -1.84
C THR A 59 5.71 -15.92 -0.47
N GLU A 60 5.88 -17.09 0.15
CA GLU A 60 6.64 -17.25 1.40
C GLU A 60 8.13 -16.98 1.22
N ASP A 61 8.72 -17.42 0.11
CA ASP A 61 10.12 -17.12 -0.23
C ASP A 61 10.33 -15.60 -0.36
N LEU A 62 9.39 -14.89 -0.99
CA LEU A 62 9.42 -13.43 -1.08
C LEU A 62 9.23 -12.74 0.28
N ALA A 63 8.45 -13.30 1.19
CA ALA A 63 8.27 -12.78 2.56
C ALA A 63 9.47 -13.06 3.48
N ASN A 64 10.36 -13.98 3.11
CA ASN A 64 11.42 -14.47 3.98
C ASN A 64 12.78 -13.77 3.74
N PRO A 65 13.30 -12.96 4.69
CA PRO A 65 14.60 -12.28 4.54
C PRO A 65 15.78 -13.24 4.46
N LYS A 66 15.62 -14.48 4.93
CA LYS A 66 16.67 -15.51 4.79
C LYS A 66 16.75 -16.07 3.38
N VAL A 67 15.69 -15.91 2.57
CA VAL A 67 15.66 -16.36 1.17
C VAL A 67 15.91 -15.18 0.23
N LEU A 68 15.08 -14.14 0.33
CA LEU A 68 15.18 -12.97 -0.52
C LEU A 68 16.16 -11.94 0.08
N ALA A 69 17.41 -12.02 -0.40
CA ALA A 69 18.47 -11.05 -0.10
C ALA A 69 19.30 -10.81 -1.36
N PRO A 70 19.84 -9.59 -1.60
CA PRO A 70 20.59 -9.27 -2.82
C PRO A 70 21.81 -10.16 -3.07
N GLN A 71 22.39 -10.74 -2.01
CA GLN A 71 23.51 -11.67 -2.11
C GLN A 71 23.10 -13.08 -2.58
N LYS A 72 21.80 -13.41 -2.52
CA LYS A 72 21.24 -14.73 -2.88
C LYS A 72 20.43 -14.69 -4.15
N VAL A 73 19.68 -13.60 -4.36
CA VAL A 73 18.83 -13.36 -5.52
C VAL A 73 19.23 -11.99 -6.07
N ALA A 74 19.84 -11.96 -7.26
CA ALA A 74 20.37 -10.73 -7.82
C ALA A 74 19.28 -9.84 -8.44
N ILE A 75 18.24 -10.47 -8.98
CA ILE A 75 17.09 -9.79 -9.56
C ILE A 75 15.83 -10.65 -9.37
N VAL A 76 14.70 -10.01 -9.08
CA VAL A 76 13.38 -10.66 -9.01
C VAL A 76 12.54 -10.26 -10.21
N ILE A 77 11.95 -11.22 -10.90
CA ILE A 77 10.93 -11.00 -11.93
C ILE A 77 9.56 -11.14 -11.29
N LEU A 78 8.71 -10.13 -11.47
CA LEU A 78 7.32 -10.08 -11.06
C LEU A 78 6.43 -10.26 -12.30
N PRO A 79 5.85 -11.45 -12.53
CA PRO A 79 5.21 -11.76 -13.81
C PRO A 79 3.72 -11.41 -13.88
N TYR A 80 3.11 -11.00 -12.77
CA TYR A 80 1.64 -10.87 -12.64
C TYR A 80 1.12 -9.43 -12.74
N GLY A 81 1.69 -8.61 -13.64
CA GLY A 81 1.19 -7.27 -13.93
C GLY A 81 1.14 -6.37 -12.69
N SER A 82 -0.04 -5.86 -12.35
CA SER A 82 -0.26 -4.99 -11.19
C SER A 82 -0.18 -5.73 -9.84
N PHE A 83 -0.25 -7.06 -9.84
CA PHE A 83 -0.46 -7.82 -8.61
C PHE A 83 0.84 -7.94 -7.80
N PHE A 84 0.70 -7.80 -6.49
CA PHE A 84 1.79 -8.06 -5.55
C PHE A 84 1.26 -8.57 -4.21
N PRO A 85 1.92 -9.55 -3.54
CA PRO A 85 1.40 -10.10 -2.30
C PRO A 85 1.66 -9.15 -1.13
N ALA A 86 0.60 -8.76 -0.43
CA ALA A 86 0.63 -7.78 0.66
C ALA A 86 1.55 -8.20 1.81
N GLU A 87 1.63 -9.50 2.10
CA GLU A 87 2.50 -10.05 3.15
C GLU A 87 4.00 -9.94 2.83
N THR A 88 4.37 -9.73 1.56
CA THR A 88 5.78 -9.67 1.14
C THR A 88 6.35 -8.27 1.12
N VAL A 89 5.50 -7.25 1.30
CA VAL A 89 5.83 -5.83 1.09
C VAL A 89 7.02 -5.38 1.91
N ASP A 90 7.07 -5.71 3.19
CA ASP A 90 8.17 -5.27 4.06
C ASP A 90 9.49 -5.89 3.64
N ASN A 91 9.52 -7.20 3.43
CA ASN A 91 10.73 -7.90 3.07
C ASN A 91 11.21 -7.50 1.67
N PHE A 92 10.28 -7.31 0.73
CA PHE A 92 10.62 -6.83 -0.61
C PHE A 92 11.17 -5.40 -0.58
N ARG A 93 10.60 -4.49 0.24
CA ARG A 93 11.17 -3.16 0.47
C ARG A 93 12.57 -3.24 1.08
N TYR A 94 12.79 -4.12 2.06
CA TYR A 94 14.11 -4.34 2.64
C TYR A 94 15.11 -4.82 1.57
N TYR A 95 14.72 -5.79 0.74
CA TYR A 95 15.52 -6.29 -0.37
C TYR A 95 15.91 -5.17 -1.34
N LEU A 96 14.98 -4.30 -1.75
CA LEU A 96 15.26 -3.17 -2.63
C LEU A 96 16.18 -2.13 -1.97
N LYS A 97 15.94 -1.78 -0.70
CA LYS A 97 16.79 -0.87 0.07
C LYS A 97 18.22 -1.39 0.23
N ALA A 98 18.38 -2.72 0.27
CA ALA A 98 19.69 -3.37 0.33
C ALA A 98 20.40 -3.47 -1.04
N GLY A 99 19.85 -2.86 -2.11
CA GLY A 99 20.42 -2.86 -3.46
C GLY A 99 19.89 -3.96 -4.38
N GLY A 100 18.86 -4.68 -3.95
CA GLY A 100 18.14 -5.65 -4.78
C GLY A 100 17.46 -4.98 -5.97
N LYS A 101 17.32 -5.74 -7.06
CA LYS A 101 16.70 -5.26 -8.31
C LYS A 101 15.47 -6.09 -8.65
N PHE A 102 14.57 -5.51 -9.43
CA PHE A 102 13.43 -6.26 -9.97
C PHE A 102 13.07 -5.83 -11.40
N VAL A 103 12.36 -6.71 -12.10
CA VAL A 103 11.70 -6.46 -13.38
C VAL A 103 10.22 -6.79 -13.21
N SER A 104 9.35 -5.86 -13.58
CA SER A 104 7.91 -6.10 -13.68
C SER A 104 7.53 -6.41 -15.11
N LEU A 105 6.69 -7.43 -15.33
CA LEU A 105 6.12 -7.75 -16.62
C LEU A 105 4.60 -7.62 -16.55
N GLY A 106 3.98 -7.16 -17.64
CA GLY A 106 2.52 -7.08 -17.71
C GLY A 106 1.89 -5.79 -17.18
N GLY A 107 2.70 -4.80 -16.81
CA GLY A 107 2.23 -3.52 -16.27
C GLY A 107 3.10 -3.00 -15.12
N TYR A 108 2.58 -2.00 -14.41
CA TYR A 108 3.21 -1.47 -13.20
C TYR A 108 2.91 -2.38 -12.02
N ALA A 109 3.90 -3.19 -11.61
CA ALA A 109 3.84 -3.92 -10.35
C ALA A 109 3.45 -2.98 -9.21
N PHE A 110 2.79 -3.57 -8.21
CA PHE A 110 2.37 -2.93 -6.97
C PHE A 110 1.15 -2.02 -7.01
N ASP A 111 0.48 -1.88 -8.16
CA ASP A 111 -0.79 -1.14 -8.25
C ASP A 111 -1.93 -1.91 -7.54
N GLU A 112 -1.82 -3.23 -7.40
CA GLU A 112 -2.78 -4.08 -6.69
C GLU A 112 -2.10 -4.99 -5.66
N THR A 113 -2.11 -4.58 -4.40
CA THR A 113 -1.68 -5.45 -3.30
C THR A 113 -2.80 -6.39 -2.88
N ARG A 114 -2.54 -7.69 -2.81
CA ARG A 114 -3.52 -8.70 -2.39
C ARG A 114 -2.96 -9.55 -1.26
N ASP A 115 -3.77 -9.81 -0.24
CA ASP A 115 -3.45 -10.83 0.77
C ASP A 115 -3.58 -12.22 0.13
N MET A 116 -2.48 -12.98 0.09
CA MET A 116 -2.45 -14.32 -0.49
C MET A 116 -2.61 -15.43 0.56
N GLY A 117 -2.76 -15.05 1.84
CA GLY A 117 -3.00 -15.94 2.97
C GLY A 117 -1.75 -16.60 3.54
N TYR A 118 -0.54 -16.13 3.18
CA TYR A 118 0.73 -16.79 3.54
C TYR A 118 1.53 -16.13 4.66
N GLY A 119 1.05 -15.02 5.26
CA GLY A 119 1.76 -14.38 6.38
C GLY A 119 2.05 -15.36 7.54
N THR A 120 3.10 -15.15 8.34
CA THR A 120 3.29 -15.95 9.57
C THR A 120 2.22 -15.59 10.61
N ARG A 121 1.74 -16.58 11.36
CA ARG A 121 0.68 -16.42 12.39
C ARG A 121 1.14 -15.73 13.69
N ASP A 122 2.40 -15.27 13.78
CA ASP A 122 3.06 -14.92 15.05
C ASP A 122 3.32 -13.43 15.33
N THR A 123 2.88 -12.52 14.47
CA THR A 123 2.51 -11.17 14.93
C THR A 123 1.00 -11.20 15.06
N LYS A 124 0.45 -10.97 16.26
CA LYS A 124 -1.01 -10.85 16.51
C LYS A 124 -1.70 -10.34 15.25
N ARG A 125 -2.31 -11.25 14.50
CA ARG A 125 -2.85 -10.93 13.17
C ARG A 125 -4.05 -10.03 13.38
N GLU A 126 -3.90 -8.77 12.99
CA GLU A 126 -4.98 -8.02 12.37
C GLU A 126 -5.51 -8.87 11.21
N GLY A 127 -6.51 -9.67 11.56
CA GLY A 127 -7.19 -10.67 10.75
C GLY A 127 -8.62 -10.78 11.25
N GLU A 128 -9.18 -9.66 11.75
CA GLU A 128 -10.61 -9.47 11.62
C GLU A 128 -10.86 -9.31 10.12
N ALA A 129 -11.85 -10.05 9.62
CA ALA A 129 -12.39 -9.89 8.27
C ALA A 129 -12.47 -8.41 7.90
N HIS A 130 -12.45 -8.07 6.61
CA HIS A 130 -12.92 -6.76 6.12
C HIS A 130 -14.29 -6.49 6.73
N THR A 131 -14.31 -5.89 7.91
CA THR A 131 -15.50 -5.52 8.63
C THR A 131 -15.83 -4.22 7.95
N GLU A 132 -16.98 -4.19 7.28
CA GLU A 132 -17.44 -2.94 6.68
C GLU A 132 -17.28 -1.82 7.71
N PRO A 133 -16.71 -0.67 7.32
CA PRO A 133 -16.38 0.37 8.27
C PRO A 133 -17.63 0.72 9.06
N ARG A 134 -17.56 0.60 10.39
CA ARG A 134 -18.66 1.02 11.26
C ARG A 134 -18.65 2.54 11.34
N TRP A 135 -19.48 3.17 10.52
CA TRP A 135 -19.63 4.62 10.50
C TRP A 135 -20.44 5.11 11.70
N GLU A 136 -19.94 6.13 12.37
CA GLU A 136 -20.61 6.85 13.45
C GLU A 136 -20.84 8.32 13.09
N LYS A 137 -21.93 8.89 13.60
CA LYS A 137 -22.25 10.31 13.45
C LYS A 137 -21.41 11.12 14.44
N VAL A 138 -20.64 12.08 13.91
CA VAL A 138 -19.93 13.11 14.67
C VAL A 138 -20.38 14.46 14.13
N ALA A 139 -21.56 14.90 14.58
CA ALA A 139 -22.20 16.12 14.09
C ALA A 139 -23.20 16.65 15.12
N HIS A 140 -23.61 17.91 14.95
CA HIS A 140 -24.68 18.51 15.74
C HIS A 140 -25.97 17.67 15.67
N GLU A 141 -26.79 17.68 16.74
CA GLU A 141 -27.96 16.82 16.88
C GLU A 141 -28.93 16.93 15.69
N LYS A 142 -29.18 18.16 15.20
CA LYS A 142 -30.05 18.47 14.05
C LYS A 142 -29.50 18.06 12.69
N VAL A 143 -28.22 17.71 12.58
CA VAL A 143 -27.62 17.27 11.31
C VAL A 143 -28.08 15.85 11.00
N GLN A 144 -28.55 15.64 9.78
CA GLN A 144 -28.92 14.31 9.32
C GLN A 144 -27.68 13.63 8.74
N VAL A 145 -27.29 12.50 9.34
CA VAL A 145 -26.25 11.61 8.82
C VAL A 145 -26.92 10.27 8.58
N ILE A 146 -27.06 9.88 7.31
CA ILE A 146 -27.64 8.61 6.89
C ILE A 146 -26.52 7.77 6.31
N VAL A 147 -26.34 6.57 6.87
CA VAL A 147 -25.35 5.59 6.40
C VAL A 147 -26.11 4.37 5.89
N GLU A 148 -25.94 4.09 4.61
CA GLU A 148 -26.38 2.88 3.92
C GLU A 148 -25.14 2.13 3.42
N GLN A 149 -25.24 0.83 3.12
CA GLN A 149 -24.10 -0.08 2.89
C GLN A 149 -22.88 0.52 2.18
N ASN A 150 -23.08 1.28 1.10
CA ASN A 150 -22.00 1.94 0.36
C ASN A 150 -22.25 3.43 0.12
N ARG A 151 -23.10 4.07 0.94
CA ARG A 151 -23.48 5.48 0.77
C ARG A 151 -23.61 6.20 2.09
N ILE A 152 -23.05 7.41 2.16
CA ILE A 152 -23.20 8.31 3.30
C ILE A 152 -23.81 9.61 2.80
N ARG A 153 -24.94 10.02 3.38
CA ARG A 153 -25.52 11.35 3.15
C ARG A 153 -25.41 12.18 4.42
N ILE A 154 -24.89 13.39 4.28
CA ILE A 154 -24.81 14.38 5.35
C ILE A 154 -25.58 15.61 4.89
N ALA A 155 -26.60 16.02 5.65
CA ALA A 155 -27.41 17.20 5.37
C ALA A 155 -27.49 18.11 6.60
N ILE A 156 -27.09 19.37 6.42
CA ILE A 156 -26.89 20.37 7.46
C ILE A 156 -27.89 21.51 7.25
N PRO A 157 -28.90 21.64 8.13
CA PRO A 157 -29.87 22.74 8.10
C PRO A 157 -29.21 24.11 8.28
N LYS A 158 -29.86 25.17 7.78
CA LYS A 158 -29.34 26.56 7.82
C LYS A 158 -29.20 27.14 9.23
N ASP A 159 -29.96 26.63 10.19
CA ASP A 159 -29.95 27.07 11.59
C ASP A 159 -28.91 26.36 12.46
N VAL A 160 -28.16 25.40 11.89
CA VAL A 160 -27.08 24.69 12.58
C VAL A 160 -25.76 25.47 12.46
N PRO A 161 -24.91 25.53 13.50
CA PRO A 161 -23.58 26.12 13.39
C PRO A 161 -22.74 25.47 12.29
N VAL A 162 -21.98 26.30 11.58
CA VAL A 162 -20.97 25.81 10.62
C VAL A 162 -19.86 25.14 11.41
N ASP A 163 -19.66 23.85 11.16
CA ASP A 163 -18.66 23.00 11.82
C ASP A 163 -18.28 21.83 10.88
N TRP A 164 -17.30 21.02 11.26
CA TRP A 164 -16.85 19.81 10.57
C TRP A 164 -17.77 18.63 10.88
N HIS A 165 -19.03 18.74 10.49
CA HIS A 165 -20.01 17.65 10.61
C HIS A 165 -19.61 16.47 9.73
N ARG A 166 -19.57 15.28 10.32
CA ARG A 166 -18.97 14.11 9.65
C ARG A 166 -19.59 12.78 10.04
N ALA A 167 -19.45 11.82 9.12
CA ALA A 167 -19.50 10.41 9.44
C ALA A 167 -18.05 9.91 9.59
N ARG A 168 -17.76 9.18 10.67
CA ARG A 168 -16.42 8.70 11.00
C ARG A 168 -16.40 7.18 11.09
N ALA A 169 -15.36 6.53 10.59
CA ALA A 169 -15.10 5.12 10.84
C ALA A 169 -13.63 4.93 11.25
N PHE A 170 -13.38 4.09 12.25
CA PHE A 170 -12.02 3.70 12.61
C PHE A 170 -11.58 2.48 11.82
N LEU A 171 -10.37 2.53 11.28
CA LEU A 171 -9.73 1.43 10.58
C LEU A 171 -8.42 1.05 11.26
N ASN A 172 -8.15 -0.25 11.33
CA ASN A 172 -6.87 -0.78 11.74
C ASN A 172 -5.91 -0.73 10.54
N LEU A 173 -5.19 0.38 10.43
CA LEU A 173 -4.20 0.61 9.39
C LEU A 173 -2.82 0.68 10.02
N ARG A 174 -1.83 0.08 9.36
CA ARG A 174 -0.48 -0.04 9.89
C ARG A 174 0.24 1.31 9.92
N SER A 175 0.85 1.64 11.05
CA SER A 175 1.76 2.79 11.19
C SER A 175 2.95 2.69 10.24
N GLY A 176 3.40 3.82 9.70
CA GLY A 176 4.52 3.88 8.74
C GLY A 176 4.18 3.37 7.33
N TRP A 177 2.94 2.93 7.09
CA TRP A 177 2.49 2.47 5.78
C TRP A 177 1.81 3.58 4.98
N ARG A 178 1.64 3.32 3.68
CA ARG A 178 0.91 4.18 2.75
C ARG A 178 -0.35 3.50 2.27
N TYR A 179 -1.42 4.28 2.21
CA TYR A 179 -2.72 3.83 1.73
C TYR A 179 -3.32 4.86 0.77
N LEU A 180 -4.09 4.42 -0.22
CA LEU A 180 -4.89 5.30 -1.06
C LEU A 180 -6.31 5.33 -0.47
N LEU A 181 -6.73 6.51 -0.04
CA LEU A 181 -8.11 6.81 0.33
C LEU A 181 -8.81 7.42 -0.88
N THR A 182 -9.86 6.77 -1.36
CA THR A 182 -10.71 7.25 -2.46
C THR A 182 -12.17 7.24 -2.07
N GLY A 183 -12.97 7.99 -2.82
CA GLY A 183 -14.42 7.90 -2.81
C GLY A 183 -15.04 8.91 -3.77
N ASN A 184 -16.31 8.72 -4.10
CA ASN A 184 -17.06 9.65 -4.95
C ASN A 184 -17.91 10.57 -4.09
N VAL A 185 -18.00 11.85 -4.46
CA VAL A 185 -18.81 12.86 -3.78
C VAL A 185 -19.75 13.56 -4.74
N ARG A 186 -20.96 13.85 -4.28
CA ARG A 186 -21.92 14.75 -4.92
C ARG A 186 -22.41 15.77 -3.91
N THR A 187 -22.28 17.05 -4.22
CA THR A 187 -22.72 18.14 -3.34
C THR A 187 -24.08 18.67 -3.79
N ASP A 188 -24.89 19.12 -2.84
CA ASP A 188 -26.18 19.76 -3.06
C ASP A 188 -26.25 21.06 -2.23
N GLY A 189 -25.94 22.17 -2.90
CA GLY A 189 -26.12 23.51 -2.36
C GLY A 189 -25.28 23.86 -1.12
N ILE A 190 -24.03 23.39 -1.03
CA ILE A 190 -23.16 23.74 0.12
C ILE A 190 -22.82 25.23 0.09
N GLN A 191 -23.10 25.92 1.20
CA GLN A 191 -22.88 27.35 1.39
C GLN A 191 -22.21 27.62 2.75
N ASN A 192 -21.64 28.81 2.90
CA ASN A 192 -21.13 29.33 4.18
C ASN A 192 -20.06 28.45 4.84
N GLY A 193 -19.29 27.70 4.05
CA GLY A 193 -18.26 26.81 4.55
C GLY A 193 -17.29 26.32 3.48
N HIS A 194 -16.32 25.51 3.90
CA HIS A 194 -15.27 25.01 3.03
C HIS A 194 -15.77 24.04 1.95
N GLY A 195 -16.80 23.22 2.22
CA GLY A 195 -17.29 22.22 1.27
C GLY A 195 -17.31 20.79 1.82
N ALA A 196 -17.36 19.81 0.91
CA ALA A 196 -17.35 18.38 1.20
C ALA A 196 -16.02 17.73 0.79
N TYR A 197 -15.54 16.77 1.58
CA TYR A 197 -14.28 16.06 1.33
C TYR A 197 -14.13 14.79 2.19
N LEU A 198 -13.10 13.99 1.90
CA LEU A 198 -12.66 12.89 2.75
C LEU A 198 -11.40 13.27 3.51
N ALA A 199 -11.27 12.78 4.75
CA ALA A 199 -10.08 12.99 5.56
C ALA A 199 -9.71 11.76 6.39
N ALA A 200 -8.41 11.58 6.63
CA ALA A 200 -7.87 10.64 7.60
C ALA A 200 -7.29 11.43 8.78
N GLU A 201 -7.68 11.08 9.99
CA GLU A 201 -7.06 11.59 11.23
C GLU A 201 -6.29 10.46 11.90
N TYR A 202 -5.11 10.78 12.43
CA TYR A 202 -4.21 9.81 13.06
C TYR A 202 -4.14 10.10 14.56
N TYR A 203 -4.27 9.06 15.37
CA TYR A 203 -4.28 9.14 16.82
C TYR A 203 -3.16 8.30 17.43
N ASP A 204 -2.51 8.82 18.47
CA ASP A 204 -1.52 8.08 19.26
C ASP A 204 -2.19 7.14 20.29
N ALA A 205 -1.38 6.38 21.02
CA ALA A 205 -1.84 5.46 22.07
C ALA A 205 -2.57 6.15 23.25
N ASN A 206 -2.36 7.46 23.43
CA ASN A 206 -3.04 8.26 24.45
C ASN A 206 -4.38 8.82 23.95
N GLY A 207 -4.72 8.60 22.68
CA GLY A 207 -5.93 9.13 22.05
C GLY A 207 -5.80 10.58 21.56
N ASN A 208 -4.59 11.15 21.52
CA ASN A 208 -4.38 12.49 20.96
C ASN A 208 -4.32 12.40 19.43
N ARG A 209 -4.98 13.33 18.73
CA ARG A 209 -4.81 13.46 17.28
C ARG A 209 -3.43 14.05 16.99
N ILE A 210 -2.55 13.28 16.34
CA ILE A 210 -1.17 13.67 16.04
C ILE A 210 -1.00 14.32 14.67
N ALA A 211 -1.84 13.95 13.70
CA ALA A 211 -1.82 14.52 12.36
C ALA A 211 -3.14 14.22 11.63
N PHE A 212 -3.31 14.83 10.46
CA PHE A 212 -4.39 14.52 9.53
C PHE A 212 -3.95 14.73 8.08
N GLN A 213 -4.62 14.06 7.16
CA GLN A 213 -4.53 14.30 5.72
C GLN A 213 -5.93 14.30 5.14
N GLN A 214 -6.11 14.97 4.00
CA GLN A 214 -7.42 15.12 3.37
C GLN A 214 -7.32 15.16 1.85
N THR A 215 -8.42 14.86 1.18
CA THR A 215 -8.59 15.07 -0.24
C THR A 215 -8.75 16.55 -0.55
N GLN A 216 -8.83 16.88 -1.84
CA GLN A 216 -9.38 18.16 -2.29
C GLN A 216 -10.77 18.41 -1.67
N ILE A 217 -11.05 19.67 -1.37
CA ILE A 217 -12.35 20.12 -0.90
C ILE A 217 -13.21 20.56 -2.07
N VAL A 218 -14.46 20.11 -2.12
CA VAL A 218 -15.42 20.48 -3.18
C VAL A 218 -16.63 21.22 -2.61
N GLN A 219 -16.88 22.43 -3.08
CA GLN A 219 -18.07 23.20 -2.70
C GLN A 219 -19.26 22.93 -3.61
N ARG A 220 -18.99 22.63 -4.88
CA ARG A 220 -19.98 22.34 -5.91
C ARG A 220 -19.49 21.23 -6.82
N THR A 221 -20.41 20.35 -7.20
CA THR A 221 -20.23 19.33 -8.22
C THR A 221 -21.38 19.41 -9.23
N ASP A 222 -21.12 18.96 -10.46
CA ASP A 222 -22.13 18.69 -11.47
C ASP A 222 -22.21 17.17 -11.66
N GLY A 223 -22.91 16.51 -10.74
CA GLY A 223 -22.91 15.05 -10.59
C GLY A 223 -21.86 14.51 -9.61
N TRP A 224 -21.48 13.25 -9.79
CA TRP A 224 -20.47 12.57 -8.97
C TRP A 224 -19.06 13.00 -9.36
N ARG A 225 -18.21 13.24 -8.37
CA ARG A 225 -16.80 13.60 -8.55
C ARG A 225 -15.93 12.70 -7.69
N GLU A 226 -14.86 12.17 -8.26
CA GLU A 226 -13.89 11.37 -7.51
C GLU A 226 -13.02 12.26 -6.60
N LEU A 227 -12.79 11.75 -5.39
CA LEU A 227 -11.85 12.23 -4.40
C LEU A 227 -10.76 11.17 -4.20
N GLY A 228 -9.51 11.60 -4.02
CA GLY A 228 -8.39 10.69 -3.84
C GLY A 228 -7.22 11.36 -3.12
N VAL A 229 -6.60 10.64 -2.18
CA VAL A 229 -5.37 11.08 -1.50
C VAL A 229 -4.55 9.88 -1.04
N VAL A 230 -3.23 9.98 -1.18
CA VAL A 230 -2.31 9.03 -0.53
C VAL A 230 -2.08 9.45 0.92
N LEU A 231 -2.53 8.58 1.81
CA LEU A 231 -2.26 8.62 3.23
C LEU A 231 -0.85 8.10 3.50
N LYS A 232 -0.09 8.85 4.28
CA LYS A 232 1.19 8.46 4.89
C LYS A 232 0.92 8.33 6.38
N ILE A 233 0.68 7.11 6.84
CA ILE A 233 0.34 6.89 8.26
C ILE A 233 1.59 7.19 9.09
N PRO A 234 1.57 8.20 9.99
CA PRO A 234 2.73 8.55 10.80
C PRO A 234 3.24 7.36 11.63
N ASP A 235 4.54 7.35 11.90
CA ASP A 235 5.09 6.48 12.93
C ASP A 235 4.42 6.80 14.28
N ASN A 236 4.16 5.77 15.09
CA ASN A 236 3.43 5.84 16.37
C ASN A 236 1.90 6.10 16.27
N THR A 237 1.30 5.93 15.09
CA THR A 237 -0.17 5.92 14.97
C THR A 237 -0.73 4.62 15.54
N GLU A 238 -1.65 4.73 16.50
CA GLU A 238 -2.39 3.61 17.09
C GLU A 238 -3.76 3.42 16.42
N LYS A 239 -4.42 4.53 16.03
CA LYS A 239 -5.74 4.49 15.38
C LYS A 239 -5.82 5.46 14.23
N VAL A 240 -6.49 5.04 13.15
CA VAL A 240 -6.81 5.89 12.01
C VAL A 240 -8.32 6.05 11.90
N ALA A 241 -8.79 7.30 11.86
CA ALA A 241 -10.18 7.62 11.59
C ALA A 241 -10.34 8.13 10.16
N ILE A 242 -11.17 7.46 9.36
CA ILE A 242 -11.62 7.94 8.05
C ILE A 242 -12.91 8.73 8.24
N ASN A 243 -12.99 9.89 7.60
CA ASN A 243 -14.08 10.84 7.77
C ASN A 243 -14.63 11.23 6.40
N ALA A 244 -15.95 11.15 6.25
CA ALA A 244 -16.70 11.88 5.23
C ALA A 244 -17.22 13.17 5.86
N ILE A 245 -16.77 14.32 5.37
CA ILE A 245 -16.95 15.62 6.04
C ILE A 245 -17.76 16.56 5.15
N VAL A 246 -18.73 17.25 5.73
CA VAL A 246 -19.36 18.43 5.14
C VAL A 246 -19.18 19.60 6.09
N HIS A 247 -18.53 20.65 5.60
CA HIS A 247 -18.36 21.92 6.32
C HIS A 247 -19.13 23.03 5.60
N GLY A 248 -20.23 23.47 6.21
CA GLY A 248 -21.15 24.48 5.68
C GLY A 248 -22.61 24.07 5.87
N HIS A 249 -23.54 24.80 5.25
CA HIS A 249 -24.96 24.47 5.18
C HIS A 249 -25.30 23.87 3.82
N GLY A 250 -26.20 22.89 3.75
CA GLY A 250 -26.50 22.15 2.52
C GLY A 250 -26.28 20.65 2.72
N ALA A 251 -26.08 19.90 1.64
CA ALA A 251 -25.86 18.46 1.74
C ALA A 251 -24.73 17.95 0.85
N ALA A 252 -24.18 16.79 1.22
CA ALA A 252 -23.36 15.98 0.33
C ALA A 252 -23.68 14.49 0.49
N GLU A 253 -23.49 13.77 -0.59
CA GLU A 253 -23.47 12.31 -0.61
C GLU A 253 -22.08 11.82 -0.96
N PHE A 254 -21.66 10.74 -0.31
CA PHE A 254 -20.42 10.03 -0.55
C PHE A 254 -20.74 8.57 -0.88
N THR A 255 -20.01 7.97 -1.81
CA THR A 255 -20.12 6.56 -2.18
C THR A 255 -18.76 5.99 -2.54
N ASP A 256 -18.63 4.67 -2.55
CA ASP A 256 -17.42 3.95 -2.97
C ASP A 256 -16.17 4.36 -2.16
N ILE A 257 -16.35 4.65 -0.87
CA ILE A 257 -15.24 5.00 0.02
C ILE A 257 -14.38 3.75 0.23
N SER A 258 -13.11 3.85 -0.13
CA SER A 258 -12.18 2.72 -0.10
C SER A 258 -10.83 3.18 0.44
N VAL A 259 -10.20 2.33 1.24
CA VAL A 259 -8.81 2.48 1.69
C VAL A 259 -8.05 1.22 1.30
N LYS A 260 -7.02 1.39 0.47
CA LYS A 260 -6.20 0.26 -0.03
C LYS A 260 -4.72 0.51 0.23
N PRO A 261 -3.93 -0.52 0.59
CA PRO A 261 -2.48 -0.35 0.71
C PRO A 261 -1.89 0.07 -0.62
N VAL A 262 -0.90 0.96 -0.60
CA VAL A 262 -0.16 1.37 -1.80
C VAL A 262 1.32 1.22 -1.53
N ILE A 263 2.00 0.62 -2.49
CA ILE A 263 3.46 0.46 -2.47
C ILE A 263 4.11 1.40 -3.50
N ASN A 264 3.43 1.70 -4.61
CA ASN A 264 3.97 2.52 -5.69
C ASN A 264 3.82 4.04 -5.44
N ALA A 265 4.77 4.83 -5.94
CA ALA A 265 4.78 6.29 -5.91
C ALA A 265 3.86 6.93 -6.97
N ARG A 266 3.12 6.16 -7.79
CA ARG A 266 2.20 6.70 -8.82
C ARG A 266 1.22 7.74 -8.26
N TRP A 267 0.85 7.59 -7.00
CA TRP A 267 -0.07 8.49 -6.29
C TRP A 267 0.63 9.37 -5.24
N GLY A 268 1.95 9.27 -5.10
CA GLY A 268 2.79 10.04 -4.17
C GLY A 268 3.74 11.00 -4.90
N ASP A 269 4.36 11.92 -4.16
CA ASP A 269 5.38 12.81 -4.71
C ASP A 269 6.67 12.01 -4.94
N ALA A 270 7.32 12.17 -6.09
CA ALA A 270 8.61 11.56 -6.40
C ALA A 270 9.75 12.07 -5.50
N ARG A 271 9.49 12.93 -4.52
CA ARG A 271 10.45 13.36 -3.49
C ARG A 271 10.27 12.63 -2.15
N ASP A 272 9.36 11.66 -2.10
CA ASP A 272 9.00 10.91 -0.89
C ASP A 272 9.83 9.62 -0.67
N TRP A 273 10.99 9.47 -1.31
CA TRP A 273 11.90 8.33 -1.18
C TRP A 273 13.31 8.77 -0.76
#